data_AF-A0A9Q2ZQJ8-F1
#
_entry.id   AF-A0A9Q2ZQJ8-F1
#
_cell.length_a   1.000
_cell.length_b   1.000
_cell.length_c   1.000
_cell.angle_alpha   90.00
_cell.angle_beta   90.00
_cell.angle_gamma   90.00
#
_symmetry.space_group_name_H-M   'P 1'
#
loop_
_entity.id
_entity.type
_entity.pdbx_description
1 polymer ?
#
loop_
_entity_poly.entity_id
_entity_poly.type
_entity_poly.pdbx_seq_one_letter_code
_entity_poly.pdbx_strand_id
1 'polypeptide(L)'
;MPQYQWSPPEHPDPPEDQPQGIDGVEWSESVDHAPVWVDVEFSRTGRQRLPGFVDAATDDRVYVQLVHMGFAHRVWLPRERVTRRALKPRRPDW
;
A
#
# COMPACT_ATOMS: atom_id res chain seq x y z
N MET A 1 -43.36 4.94 -32.08
CA MET A 1 -41.93 4.93 -32.45
C MET A 1 -41.14 5.33 -31.21
N PRO A 2 -40.12 4.58 -30.77
CA PRO A 2 -39.31 5.01 -29.64
C PRO A 2 -38.47 6.21 -30.09
N GLN A 3 -38.63 7.35 -29.42
CA GLN A 3 -37.76 8.50 -29.62
C GLN A 3 -36.38 8.15 -29.05
N TYR A 4 -35.35 8.20 -29.89
CA TYR A 4 -33.97 8.07 -29.42
C TYR A 4 -33.65 9.23 -28.49
N GLN A 5 -33.33 8.92 -27.23
CA GLN A 5 -32.85 9.89 -26.26
C GLN A 5 -31.35 9.70 -26.11
N TRP A 6 -30.58 10.73 -26.43
CA TRP A 6 -29.14 10.71 -26.23
C TRP A 6 -28.82 10.57 -24.73
N SER A 7 -27.81 9.77 -24.41
CA SER A 7 -27.20 9.71 -23.08
C SER A 7 -25.68 9.83 -23.22
N PRO A 8 -24.99 10.47 -22.27
CA PRO A 8 -23.54 10.57 -22.31
C PRO A 8 -22.88 9.19 -22.31
N PRO A 9 -21.69 9.04 -22.92
CA PRO A 9 -20.92 7.81 -22.79
C PRO A 9 -20.52 7.59 -21.32
N GLU A 10 -20.71 6.37 -20.84
CA GLU A 10 -20.20 5.95 -19.54
C GLU A 10 -18.69 5.69 -19.66
N HIS A 11 -17.90 6.40 -18.87
CA HIS A 11 -16.47 6.17 -18.75
C HIS A 11 -16.16 5.71 -17.32
N PRO A 12 -16.24 4.40 -17.01
CA PRO A 12 -15.95 3.91 -15.68
C PRO A 12 -14.51 4.24 -15.30
N ASP A 13 -14.29 4.61 -14.05
CA ASP A 13 -12.94 4.77 -13.53
C ASP A 13 -12.18 3.44 -13.61
N PRO A 14 -10.89 3.45 -14.00
CA PRO A 14 -10.10 2.25 -13.96
C PRO A 14 -10.02 1.74 -12.51
N PRO A 15 -10.06 0.42 -12.30
CA PRO A 15 -9.95 -0.14 -10.96
C PRO A 15 -8.62 0.24 -10.33
N GLU A 16 -8.66 0.50 -9.02
CA GLU A 16 -7.48 0.77 -8.21
C GLU A 16 -6.45 -0.34 -8.33
N ASP A 17 -5.17 0.03 -8.36
CA ASP A 17 -4.06 -0.90 -8.42
C ASP A 17 -3.82 -1.53 -7.04
N GLN A 18 -4.19 -2.79 -6.88
CA GLN A 18 -4.24 -3.46 -5.58
C GLN A 18 -2.89 -4.13 -5.26
N PRO A 19 -2.34 -3.94 -4.05
CA PRO A 19 -1.14 -4.65 -3.61
C PRO A 19 -1.44 -6.11 -3.34
N GLN A 20 -0.52 -6.99 -3.70
CA GLN A 20 -0.58 -8.41 -3.41
C GLN A 20 0.09 -8.70 -2.06
N GLY A 21 -0.70 -9.19 -1.12
CA GLY A 21 -0.26 -9.52 0.23
C GLY A 21 -0.53 -10.95 0.64
N ILE A 22 -0.29 -11.21 1.92
CA ILE A 22 -0.62 -12.47 2.58
C ILE A 22 -1.94 -12.30 3.33
N ASP A 23 -2.91 -13.15 3.04
CA ASP A 23 -4.18 -13.20 3.77
C ASP A 23 -4.10 -14.09 5.02
N GLY A 24 -5.10 -13.96 5.90
CA GLY A 24 -5.28 -14.88 7.02
C GLY A 24 -4.20 -14.82 8.10
N VAL A 25 -3.47 -13.71 8.19
CA VAL A 25 -2.52 -13.48 9.28
C VAL A 25 -3.31 -13.00 10.50
N GLU A 26 -3.24 -13.76 11.61
CA GLU A 26 -3.78 -13.28 12.88
C GLU A 26 -3.07 -11.99 13.29
N TRP A 27 -3.86 -11.01 13.70
CA TRP A 27 -3.33 -9.70 14.06
C TRP A 27 -2.40 -9.82 15.27
N SER A 28 -1.14 -9.45 15.10
CA SER A 28 -0.14 -9.40 16.18
C SER A 28 -0.21 -8.08 16.95
N GLU A 29 0.52 -7.97 18.06
CA GLU A 29 0.61 -6.71 18.80
C GLU A 29 1.07 -5.54 17.91
N SER A 30 0.53 -4.35 18.20
CA SER A 30 0.94 -3.09 17.58
C SER A 30 2.41 -2.84 17.88
N VAL A 31 3.21 -2.58 16.86
CA VAL A 31 4.64 -2.27 17.01
C VAL A 31 4.90 -0.78 16.86
N ASP A 32 6.12 -0.34 17.18
CA ASP A 32 6.56 1.02 16.86
C ASP A 32 6.39 1.29 15.35
N HIS A 33 5.76 2.41 15.00
CA HIS A 33 5.41 2.80 13.62
C HIS A 33 6.65 3.24 12.84
N ALA A 34 7.61 2.32 12.70
CA ALA A 34 8.90 2.59 12.13
C ALA A 34 8.79 2.83 10.61
N PRO A 35 9.52 3.82 10.07
CA PRO A 35 9.60 4.03 8.62
C PRO A 35 10.34 2.88 7.94
N VAL A 36 9.79 2.40 6.83
CA VAL A 36 10.32 1.27 6.06
C VAL A 36 10.33 1.54 4.56
N TRP A 37 11.17 0.79 3.85
CA TRP A 37 11.04 0.52 2.43
C TRP A 37 10.31 -0.81 2.26
N VAL A 38 9.27 -0.81 1.44
CA VAL A 38 8.40 -1.94 1.15
C VAL A 38 8.61 -2.35 -0.30
N ASP A 39 8.93 -3.63 -0.53
CA ASP A 39 8.94 -4.26 -1.85
C ASP A 39 7.63 -5.05 -2.02
N VAL A 40 6.74 -4.55 -2.89
CA VAL A 40 5.37 -5.06 -3.04
C VAL A 40 5.01 -5.21 -4.51
N GLU A 41 4.31 -6.29 -4.85
CA GLU A 41 3.76 -6.52 -6.18
C GLU A 41 2.36 -5.92 -6.25
N PHE A 42 2.06 -5.14 -7.29
CA PHE A 42 0.74 -4.61 -7.55
C PHE A 42 0.06 -5.31 -8.73
N SER A 43 -1.28 -5.34 -8.73
CA SER A 43 -2.07 -6.07 -9.73
C SER A 43 -1.89 -5.57 -11.16
N ARG A 44 -1.48 -4.32 -11.36
CA ARG A 44 -1.35 -3.67 -12.68
C ARG A 44 0.05 -3.09 -12.93
N THR A 45 0.67 -2.44 -11.95
CA THR A 45 1.99 -1.80 -12.14
C THR A 45 3.19 -2.71 -11.81
N GLY A 46 2.92 -3.94 -11.37
CA GLY A 46 3.93 -4.94 -11.05
C GLY A 46 4.71 -4.59 -9.77
N ARG A 47 5.94 -5.11 -9.66
CA ARG A 47 6.79 -4.90 -8.49
C ARG A 47 7.24 -3.45 -8.32
N GLN A 48 7.03 -2.90 -7.13
CA GLN A 48 7.40 -1.54 -6.76
C GLN A 48 8.11 -1.51 -5.40
N ARG A 49 9.05 -0.58 -5.25
CA ARG A 49 9.70 -0.29 -3.97
C ARG A 49 9.22 1.07 -3.44
N LEU A 50 8.38 1.07 -2.43
CA LEU A 50 7.70 2.25 -1.92
C LEU A 50 8.05 2.54 -0.44
N PRO A 51 8.02 3.81 -0.01
CA PRO A 51 8.09 4.13 1.41
C PRO A 51 6.78 3.74 2.11
N GLY A 52 6.90 3.25 3.34
CA GLY A 52 5.75 2.94 4.19
C GLY A 52 6.10 3.02 5.67
N PHE A 53 5.16 2.58 6.49
CA PHE A 53 5.28 2.46 7.95
C PHE A 53 4.81 1.10 8.39
N VAL A 54 5.42 0.57 9.45
CA VAL A 54 4.95 -0.67 10.06
C VAL A 54 3.73 -0.38 10.94
N ASP A 55 2.68 -1.19 10.83
CA ASP A 55 1.49 -1.15 11.69
C ASP A 55 1.47 -2.34 12.67
N ALA A 56 1.98 -3.51 12.27
CA ALA A 56 2.09 -4.72 13.11
C ALA A 56 3.19 -5.66 12.58
N ALA A 57 3.66 -6.62 13.38
CA ALA A 57 4.64 -7.62 12.92
C ALA A 57 4.56 -8.94 13.69
N THR A 58 4.76 -10.05 12.97
CA THR A 58 5.05 -11.39 13.52
C THR A 58 6.55 -11.68 13.42
N ASP A 59 6.96 -12.93 13.67
CA ASP A 59 8.34 -13.37 13.47
C ASP A 59 8.78 -13.34 12.00
N ASP A 60 7.88 -13.68 11.08
CA ASP A 60 8.16 -13.87 9.65
C ASP A 60 7.45 -12.86 8.74
N ARG A 61 6.51 -12.06 9.26
CA ARG A 61 5.66 -11.15 8.47
C ARG A 61 5.57 -9.77 9.10
N VAL A 62 5.33 -8.78 8.26
CA VAL A 62 5.18 -7.38 8.67
C VAL A 62 3.94 -6.82 7.99
N TYR A 63 3.07 -6.21 8.79
CA TYR A 63 1.92 -5.46 8.31
C TYR A 63 2.35 -4.01 8.11
N VAL A 64 2.18 -3.52 6.89
CA VAL A 64 2.66 -2.18 6.52
C VAL A 64 1.52 -1.34 5.97
N GLN A 65 1.56 -0.06 6.30
CA GLN A 65 0.82 0.99 5.62
C GLN A 65 1.72 1.65 4.56
N LEU A 66 1.20 1.84 3.35
CA LEU A 66 1.89 2.53 2.26
C LEU A 66 0.89 3.29 1.40
N VAL A 67 1.39 4.21 0.57
CA VAL A 67 0.57 4.98 -0.38
C VAL A 67 1.05 4.70 -1.80
N HIS A 68 0.12 4.34 -2.70
CA HIS A 68 0.36 4.15 -4.13
C HIS A 68 -0.76 4.80 -4.93
N MET A 69 -0.40 5.54 -5.98
CA MET A 69 -1.36 6.26 -6.85
C MET A 69 -2.42 7.10 -6.11
N GLY A 70 -2.09 7.64 -4.93
CA GLY A 70 -3.01 8.45 -4.12
C GLY A 70 -3.92 7.65 -3.18
N PHE A 71 -3.82 6.32 -3.18
CA PHE A 71 -4.57 5.44 -2.29
C PHE A 71 -3.69 4.92 -1.15
N ALA A 72 -4.27 4.91 0.05
CA ALA A 72 -3.63 4.30 1.21
C ALA A 72 -3.96 2.81 1.26
N HIS A 73 -2.93 1.98 1.27
CA HIS A 73 -3.08 0.53 1.37
C HIS A 73 -2.50 0.03 2.68
N ARG A 74 -3.02 -1.12 3.12
CA ARG A 74 -2.43 -1.90 4.19
C ARG A 74 -2.32 -3.36 3.78
N VAL A 75 -1.16 -3.96 4.02
CA VAL A 75 -0.86 -5.28 3.48
C VAL A 75 0.14 -6.02 4.36
N TRP A 76 -0.09 -7.32 4.55
CA TRP A 76 0.89 -8.22 5.17
C TRP A 76 1.89 -8.69 4.12
N LEU A 77 3.18 -8.58 4.43
CA LEU A 77 4.26 -9.01 3.56
C LEU A 77 5.26 -9.88 4.33
N PRO A 78 6.00 -10.76 3.62
CA PRO A 78 7.16 -11.42 4.19
C PRO A 78 8.18 -10.39 4.71
N ARG A 79 8.80 -10.67 5.86
CA ARG A 79 9.72 -9.74 6.52
C ARG A 79 10.90 -9.35 5.63
N GLU A 80 11.38 -10.24 4.76
CA GLU A 80 12.46 -9.97 3.82
C GLU A 80 12.12 -8.91 2.76
N ARG A 81 10.83 -8.65 2.53
CA ARG A 81 10.35 -7.58 1.62
C ARG A 81 10.26 -6.22 2.29
N VAL A 82 10.52 -6.14 3.59
CA VAL A 82 10.41 -4.90 4.37
C VAL A 82 11.75 -4.59 5.01
N THR A 83 12.33 -3.45 4.67
CA THR A 83 13.65 -3.02 5.18
C THR A 83 13.55 -1.68 5.87
N ARG A 84 14.31 -1.48 6.95
CA ARG A 84 14.27 -0.22 7.71
C ARG A 84 14.67 0.95 6.83
N ARG A 85 13.92 2.06 6.93
CA ARG A 85 14.21 3.30 6.21
C ARG A 85 14.74 4.36 7.18
N ALA A 86 15.96 4.80 6.97
CA ALA A 86 16.51 5.94 7.70
C ALA A 86 15.89 7.24 7.17
N LEU A 87 15.26 8.02 8.06
CA LEU A 87 14.79 9.36 7.74
C LEU A 87 15.93 10.36 7.92
N LYS A 88 15.99 11.36 7.04
CA LYS A 88 16.89 12.49 7.26
C LYS A 88 16.41 13.25 8.51
N PRO A 89 17.33 13.71 9.38
CA PRO A 89 16.97 14.59 10.46
C PRO A 89 16.15 15.78 9.95
N ARG A 90 15.11 16.14 10.69
CA ARG A 90 14.32 17.34 10.39
C ARG A 90 15.26 18.54 10.39
N ARG A 91 15.18 19.39 9.36
CA ARG A 91 15.93 20.65 9.38
C ARG A 91 15.42 21.48 10.56
N PRO A 92 16.31 22.16 11.30
CA PRO A 92 15.88 23.05 12.37
C PRO A 92 14.86 24.06 11.86
N ASP A 93 13.86 24.35 12.67
CA ASP A 93 12.88 25.40 12.40
C ASP A 93 13.48 26.76 12.77
N TRP A 94 14.47 27.24 12.03
CA TRP A 94 15.00 28.61 12.15
C TRP A 94 15.58 29.14 10.85
#